data_AF-A0A5C5G5Y1-F1
#
_entry.id   AF-A0A5C5G5Y1-F1
#
_cell.length_a   1.000
_cell.length_b   1.000
_cell.length_c   1.000
_cell.angle_alpha   90.00
_cell.angle_beta   90.00
_cell.angle_gamma   90.00
#
_symmetry.space_group_name_H-M   'P 1'
#
loop_
_entity.id
_entity.type
_entity.pdbx_description
1 polymer ?
#
loop_
_entity_poly.entity_id
_entity_poly.type
_entity_poly.pdbx_seq_one_letter_code
_entity_poly.pdbx_strand_id
1 'polypeptide(L)'
;MAESPNVPTEYPDGDHGDSPLTAADPPWDPLAAPHLGAQSPLIQASDDDDQDNYDDGLSKHLPDGLAYNPALHPPKRDLPVPDRIPGEPVLDGDKHWTLKKHLAELCGTHGTARFPGSQPVSFDLESLQLLEQEDFWVCEKSDGVRVLVLIVATGFGQEVYLIDRKDAIHQCYWLTFPHQDGPEFNHSNTVLDGEFVIDVDPNTGQHIPRLLVFDLLVLDSENIMSKPLQKRYGRLQAYVVEPYKKYQRTLPPDVIANQPFEVVCKKQELSYGIEAVFRDHVPKLLHGNDGLIFTSAEAPYTPGTDPKILKWKPPSENSIDFVLQLKFPPKRDNEREPDFYAKPVFMLLMNHGHEGSHYYDTMEVDDETWEAWKRSGEQYDDRVVEVVWDRTRETWRLLRFRDDKFEGNYKTVVSSIIRSIEHGVEAELLVAHAGRIKKAWKARQARREGGGAGAGAGAGGGLAQGLPPGHGQGQGQGHGYGQGAAPPPPVHGAGGYGGGGGGGGGLLRR
;
A
#
# COMPACT_ATOMS: atom_id res chain seq x y z
N MET A 1 41.66 -40.94 -24.72
CA MET A 1 42.41 -39.89 -25.43
C MET A 1 41.61 -38.62 -25.22
N ALA A 2 42.02 -37.73 -24.30
CA ALA A 2 43.20 -36.85 -24.40
C ALA A 2 42.94 -35.68 -25.36
N GLU A 3 43.21 -34.41 -25.03
CA GLU A 3 43.82 -33.84 -23.81
C GLU A 3 43.42 -32.36 -23.67
N SER A 4 43.45 -31.79 -22.46
CA SER A 4 43.21 -30.36 -22.22
C SER A 4 44.53 -29.58 -22.14
N PRO A 5 44.72 -28.49 -22.91
CA PRO A 5 45.94 -27.68 -22.83
C PRO A 5 45.89 -26.60 -21.74
N ASN A 6 47.08 -26.23 -21.29
CA ASN A 6 47.44 -25.16 -20.35
C ASN A 6 48.56 -24.31 -21.06
N VAL A 7 49.15 -23.20 -20.61
CA VAL A 7 49.36 -22.65 -19.25
C VAL A 7 48.95 -21.14 -19.18
N PRO A 8 49.74 -20.06 -18.85
CA PRO A 8 49.13 -18.90 -18.15
C PRO A 8 49.43 -17.50 -18.75
N THR A 9 49.07 -16.44 -18.01
CA THR A 9 49.81 -15.17 -17.93
C THR A 9 49.81 -14.63 -16.49
N GLU A 10 50.72 -13.71 -16.18
CA GLU A 10 51.10 -13.27 -14.82
C GLU A 10 50.97 -11.75 -14.58
N TYR A 11 50.68 -11.37 -13.32
CA TYR A 11 51.06 -10.11 -12.65
C TYR A 11 50.54 -8.75 -13.21
N PRO A 12 50.61 -7.61 -12.46
CA PRO A 12 51.37 -7.36 -11.23
C PRO A 12 50.59 -6.85 -10.00
N ASP A 13 51.30 -6.82 -8.87
CA ASP A 13 50.89 -6.18 -7.62
C ASP A 13 50.78 -4.64 -7.72
N GLY A 14 49.99 -4.07 -6.82
CA GLY A 14 49.90 -2.63 -6.57
C GLY A 14 49.63 -2.36 -5.09
N ASP A 15 50.70 -2.12 -4.32
CA ASP A 15 50.63 -1.73 -2.90
C ASP A 15 49.86 -0.41 -2.69
N HIS A 16 49.06 -0.34 -1.62
CA HIS A 16 48.98 0.80 -0.69
C HIS A 16 47.92 0.57 0.41
N GLY A 17 48.26 0.91 1.66
CA GLY A 17 47.28 1.36 2.66
C GLY A 17 47.15 0.54 3.95
N ASP A 18 48.20 0.53 4.77
CA ASP A 18 48.12 0.00 6.14
C ASP A 18 47.32 0.95 7.06
N SER A 19 46.28 0.46 7.72
CA SER A 19 45.55 1.15 8.78
C SER A 19 44.67 0.16 9.58
N PRO A 20 44.95 -0.08 10.87
CA PRO A 20 44.19 -1.03 11.68
C PRO A 20 42.94 -0.40 12.31
N LEU A 21 41.86 -1.19 12.43
CA LEU A 21 40.92 -1.22 13.58
C LEU A 21 39.76 -2.19 13.30
N THR A 22 40.02 -3.49 13.36
CA THR A 22 38.95 -4.51 13.42
C THR A 22 38.38 -4.58 14.83
N ALA A 23 37.38 -3.75 15.11
CA ALA A 23 36.44 -4.05 16.20
C ALA A 23 35.63 -5.29 15.77
N ALA A 24 35.85 -6.42 16.43
CA ALA A 24 34.99 -7.58 16.25
C ALA A 24 33.64 -7.33 16.92
N ASP A 25 32.55 -7.53 16.18
CA ASP A 25 31.21 -7.53 16.79
C ASP A 25 31.13 -8.63 17.87
N PRO A 26 30.49 -8.34 19.02
CA PRO A 26 30.36 -9.33 20.08
C PRO A 26 29.48 -10.51 19.64
N PRO A 27 29.70 -11.72 20.16
CA PRO A 27 28.85 -12.87 19.86
C PRO A 27 27.40 -12.61 20.30
N TRP A 28 26.46 -13.05 19.47
CA TRP A 28 25.02 -12.99 19.71
C TRP A 28 24.63 -13.61 21.06
N ASP A 29 23.97 -12.82 21.92
CA ASP A 29 23.44 -13.27 23.21
C ASP A 29 22.02 -13.84 23.03
N PRO A 30 21.79 -15.15 23.27
CA PRO A 30 20.48 -15.76 23.11
C PRO A 30 19.43 -15.30 24.14
N LEU A 31 19.80 -14.51 25.15
CA LEU A 31 18.88 -13.95 26.15
C LEU A 31 18.32 -12.57 25.77
N ALA A 32 18.69 -12.02 24.59
CA ALA A 32 18.27 -10.69 24.14
C ALA A 32 17.04 -10.69 23.20
N ALA A 33 16.42 -11.85 22.94
CA ALA A 33 15.19 -11.93 22.15
C ALA A 33 13.97 -11.45 22.96
N PRO A 34 13.00 -10.73 22.35
CA PRO A 34 11.74 -10.39 23.01
C PRO A 34 10.87 -11.65 23.16
N HIS A 35 10.92 -12.27 24.34
CA HIS A 35 10.01 -13.35 24.71
C HIS A 35 8.64 -12.78 25.08
N LEU A 36 7.58 -13.22 24.40
CA LEU A 36 6.19 -12.88 24.74
C LEU A 36 5.66 -13.69 25.94
N GLY A 37 6.19 -14.90 26.16
CA GLY A 37 5.77 -15.77 27.28
C GLY A 37 6.50 -15.47 28.58
N ALA A 38 5.76 -15.04 29.61
CA ALA A 38 6.23 -15.03 30.99
C ALA A 38 6.11 -16.45 31.60
N GLN A 39 7.14 -16.91 32.32
CA GLN A 39 7.09 -18.22 32.98
C GLN A 39 6.07 -18.21 34.15
N SER A 40 4.96 -18.91 33.97
CA SER A 40 3.92 -19.11 34.99
C SER A 40 3.86 -20.59 35.43
N PRO A 41 3.70 -20.91 36.72
CA PRO A 41 3.77 -22.29 37.21
C PRO A 41 2.48 -23.09 36.96
N LEU A 42 2.61 -24.42 36.89
CA LEU A 42 1.49 -25.35 36.74
C LEU A 42 0.39 -25.12 37.78
N ILE A 43 -0.82 -24.83 37.30
CA ILE A 43 -2.06 -24.96 38.06
C ILE A 43 -2.74 -26.26 37.60
N GLN A 44 -3.18 -27.09 38.55
CA GLN A 44 -3.91 -28.32 38.24
C GLN A 44 -5.34 -27.96 37.84
N ALA A 45 -5.77 -28.39 36.65
CA ALA A 45 -7.17 -28.34 36.27
C ALA A 45 -8.00 -29.33 37.11
N SER A 46 -9.23 -28.96 37.40
CA SER A 46 -10.29 -29.84 37.90
C SER A 46 -11.43 -29.81 36.88
N ASP A 47 -11.89 -30.99 36.48
CA ASP A 47 -12.93 -31.13 35.46
C ASP A 47 -14.29 -30.61 35.96
N ASP A 48 -15.03 -29.92 35.08
CA ASP A 48 -16.48 -29.75 35.13
C ASP A 48 -16.97 -29.56 33.67
N ASP A 49 -18.09 -30.22 33.31
CA ASP A 49 -18.58 -30.38 31.93
C ASP A 49 -19.44 -29.21 31.40
N ASP A 50 -19.73 -29.26 30.09
CA ASP A 50 -20.78 -28.54 29.35
C ASP A 50 -20.74 -26.99 29.34
N GLN A 51 -20.35 -26.40 28.19
CA GLN A 51 -21.31 -26.11 27.10
C GLN A 51 -20.64 -25.29 25.97
N ASP A 52 -20.97 -25.55 24.70
CA ASP A 52 -20.39 -24.87 23.53
C ASP A 52 -20.71 -23.37 23.46
N ASN A 53 -19.90 -22.56 24.15
CA ASN A 53 -19.88 -21.11 24.03
C ASN A 53 -18.52 -20.68 23.47
N TYR A 54 -18.53 -20.05 22.28
CA TYR A 54 -17.38 -19.31 21.78
C TYR A 54 -17.21 -18.02 22.62
N ASP A 55 -16.71 -18.16 23.85
CA ASP A 55 -16.25 -17.07 24.70
C ASP A 55 -14.98 -16.47 24.10
N ASP A 56 -15.15 -15.57 23.12
CA ASP A 56 -14.04 -15.03 22.33
C ASP A 56 -13.05 -14.28 23.23
N GLY A 57 -11.90 -14.92 23.41
CA GLY A 57 -10.80 -14.46 24.24
C GLY A 57 -10.25 -13.10 23.83
N LEU A 58 -10.43 -12.64 22.58
CA LEU A 58 -10.10 -11.25 22.20
C LEU A 58 -10.71 -10.25 23.19
N SER A 59 -11.92 -10.52 23.69
CA SER A 59 -12.63 -9.63 24.62
C SER A 59 -11.93 -9.44 25.97
N LYS A 60 -10.92 -10.26 26.31
CA LYS A 60 -10.11 -10.14 27.54
C LYS A 60 -8.86 -9.27 27.35
N HIS A 61 -8.49 -8.95 26.11
CA HIS A 61 -7.31 -8.14 25.77
C HIS A 61 -7.67 -6.80 25.09
N LEU A 62 -8.96 -6.55 24.84
CA LEU A 62 -9.46 -5.23 24.48
C LEU A 62 -9.41 -4.28 25.70
N PRO A 63 -9.17 -2.96 25.51
CA PRO A 63 -9.21 -1.99 26.60
C PRO A 63 -10.56 -1.92 27.33
N ASP A 64 -10.52 -1.61 28.63
CA ASP A 64 -11.67 -1.52 29.54
C ASP A 64 -12.91 -0.88 28.92
N GLY A 65 -14.02 -1.62 28.92
CA GLY A 65 -15.31 -1.17 28.41
C GLY A 65 -15.55 -1.42 26.91
N LEU A 66 -14.60 -2.04 26.21
CA LEU A 66 -14.82 -2.67 24.91
C LEU A 66 -15.04 -4.18 25.06
N ALA A 67 -15.76 -4.77 24.10
CA ALA A 67 -15.99 -6.21 24.00
C ALA A 67 -15.95 -6.62 22.53
N TYR A 68 -15.58 -7.88 22.26
CA TYR A 68 -15.46 -8.41 20.90
C TYR A 68 -16.76 -8.24 20.10
N ASN A 69 -16.64 -7.89 18.82
CA ASN A 69 -17.78 -7.63 17.96
C ASN A 69 -17.68 -8.40 16.62
N PRO A 70 -18.37 -9.55 16.47
CA PRO A 70 -18.35 -10.35 15.24
C PRO A 70 -18.70 -9.57 13.97
N ALA A 71 -19.46 -8.47 14.07
CA ALA A 71 -19.78 -7.62 12.92
C ALA A 71 -18.64 -6.69 12.46
N LEU A 72 -17.47 -6.74 13.11
CA LEU A 72 -16.22 -6.10 12.66
C LEU A 72 -15.23 -7.10 12.06
N HIS A 73 -15.44 -8.40 12.28
CA HIS A 73 -14.60 -9.51 11.81
C HIS A 73 -15.40 -10.41 10.85
N PRO A 74 -15.78 -9.90 9.65
CA PRO A 74 -16.61 -10.66 8.72
C PRO A 74 -15.88 -11.94 8.26
N PRO A 75 -16.57 -13.10 8.16
CA PRO A 75 -15.93 -14.36 7.82
C PRO A 75 -15.10 -14.29 6.53
N LYS A 76 -13.80 -14.62 6.63
CA LYS A 76 -12.90 -14.71 5.49
C LYS A 76 -13.44 -15.73 4.49
N ARG A 77 -13.59 -15.29 3.24
CA ARG A 77 -13.87 -16.15 2.10
C ARG A 77 -12.55 -16.46 1.42
N ASP A 78 -12.29 -17.72 1.14
CA ASP A 78 -11.19 -18.13 0.27
C ASP A 78 -11.52 -17.67 -1.15
N LEU A 79 -10.82 -16.63 -1.63
CA LEU A 79 -11.08 -15.95 -2.89
C LEU A 79 -9.77 -15.79 -3.67
N PRO A 80 -9.79 -15.94 -5.01
CA PRO A 80 -8.58 -16.00 -5.81
C PRO A 80 -7.84 -14.66 -5.84
N VAL A 81 -6.63 -14.64 -5.30
CA VAL A 81 -5.65 -13.57 -5.56
C VAL A 81 -5.04 -13.81 -6.95
N PRO A 82 -4.93 -12.81 -7.84
CA PRO A 82 -4.40 -13.02 -9.18
C PRO A 82 -2.90 -13.36 -9.19
N ASP A 83 -2.56 -14.57 -9.66
CA ASP A 83 -1.18 -15.06 -9.79
C ASP A 83 -0.26 -14.21 -10.68
N ARG A 84 -0.86 -13.43 -11.60
CA ARG A 84 -0.15 -12.60 -12.57
C ARG A 84 -0.91 -11.34 -12.95
N ILE A 85 -0.16 -10.35 -13.42
CA ILE A 85 -0.65 -9.13 -14.06
C ILE A 85 -1.25 -9.52 -15.43
N PRO A 86 -2.37 -8.92 -15.86
CA PRO A 86 -2.96 -9.17 -17.18
C PRO A 86 -2.23 -8.38 -18.27
N GLY A 87 -2.32 -8.87 -19.51
CA GLY A 87 -1.63 -8.32 -20.68
C GLY A 87 -0.36 -9.09 -21.06
N GLU A 88 0.25 -8.73 -22.19
CA GLU A 88 1.45 -9.40 -22.71
C GLU A 88 2.72 -8.79 -22.09
N PRO A 89 3.68 -9.58 -21.58
CA PRO A 89 4.89 -9.06 -20.96
C PRO A 89 5.78 -8.34 -21.99
N VAL A 90 6.27 -7.15 -21.64
CA VAL A 90 7.20 -6.38 -22.47
C VAL A 90 8.61 -6.95 -22.32
N LEU A 91 8.90 -7.98 -23.12
CA LEU A 91 10.20 -8.68 -23.16
C LEU A 91 11.27 -7.95 -23.98
N ASP A 92 10.89 -6.96 -24.79
CA ASP A 92 11.83 -6.13 -25.55
C ASP A 92 12.53 -5.12 -24.63
N GLY A 93 13.86 -5.22 -24.54
CA GLY A 93 14.66 -4.45 -23.58
C GLY A 93 14.67 -2.95 -23.82
N ASP A 94 14.69 -2.51 -25.09
CA ASP A 94 14.68 -1.10 -25.45
C ASP A 94 13.31 -0.47 -25.17
N LYS A 95 12.22 -1.18 -25.48
CA LYS A 95 10.85 -0.77 -25.12
C LYS A 95 10.63 -0.75 -23.60
N HIS A 96 11.09 -1.77 -22.87
CA HIS A 96 11.01 -1.82 -21.41
C HIS A 96 11.74 -0.63 -20.76
N TRP A 97 13.00 -0.41 -21.15
CA TRP A 97 13.79 0.71 -20.65
C TRP A 97 13.18 2.08 -21.01
N THR A 98 12.67 2.23 -22.24
CA THR A 98 12.00 3.47 -22.68
C THR A 98 10.76 3.75 -21.85
N LEU A 99 9.90 2.76 -21.62
CA LEU A 99 8.69 2.91 -20.79
C LEU A 99 9.05 3.23 -19.33
N LYS A 100 10.07 2.56 -18.75
CA LYS A 100 10.55 2.82 -17.39
C LYS A 100 11.11 4.25 -17.25
N LYS A 101 11.90 4.70 -18.22
CA LYS A 101 12.45 6.06 -18.27
C LYS A 101 11.36 7.11 -18.40
N HIS A 102 10.38 6.90 -19.29
CA HIS A 102 9.24 7.80 -19.48
C HIS A 102 8.38 7.91 -18.22
N LEU A 103 8.08 6.78 -17.56
CA LEU A 103 7.37 6.76 -16.28
C LEU A 103 8.11 7.56 -15.20
N ALA A 104 9.43 7.41 -15.09
CA ALA A 104 10.24 8.17 -14.14
C ALA A 104 10.33 9.66 -14.47
N GLU A 105 10.29 10.05 -15.75
CA GLU A 105 10.24 11.45 -16.18
C GLU A 105 8.87 12.08 -15.85
N LEU A 106 7.78 11.41 -16.16
CA LEU A 106 6.42 11.85 -15.82
C LEU A 106 6.22 11.98 -14.29
N CYS A 107 6.71 11.02 -13.50
CA CYS A 107 6.63 11.04 -12.04
C CYS A 107 7.65 11.97 -11.36
N GLY A 108 8.58 12.58 -12.10
CA GLY A 108 9.64 13.43 -11.53
C GLY A 108 10.71 12.67 -10.72
N THR A 109 10.80 11.34 -10.89
CA THR A 109 11.75 10.44 -10.21
C THR A 109 12.96 10.08 -11.09
N HIS A 110 13.16 10.76 -12.21
CA HIS A 110 14.27 10.58 -13.15
C HIS A 110 15.63 10.50 -12.45
N GLY A 111 16.47 9.55 -12.88
CA GLY A 111 17.78 9.27 -12.28
C GLY A 111 17.72 8.36 -11.05
N THR A 112 16.54 8.11 -10.47
CA THR A 112 16.36 7.02 -9.51
C THR A 112 15.93 5.75 -10.24
N ALA A 113 16.54 4.61 -9.89
CA ALA A 113 16.16 3.30 -10.43
C ALA A 113 14.93 2.69 -9.70
N ARG A 114 14.12 3.51 -9.03
CA ARG A 114 13.08 3.07 -8.08
C ARG A 114 11.69 3.17 -8.70
N PHE A 115 10.88 2.14 -8.48
CA PHE A 115 9.44 2.15 -8.72
C PHE A 115 8.80 3.41 -8.08
N PRO A 116 8.08 4.27 -8.82
CA PRO A 116 7.61 5.56 -8.30
C PRO A 116 6.37 5.46 -7.41
N GLY A 117 5.80 4.27 -7.22
CA GLY A 117 4.64 4.07 -6.36
C GLY A 117 4.97 4.19 -4.86
N SER A 118 4.10 4.88 -4.13
CA SER A 118 4.15 5.02 -2.67
C SER A 118 4.07 3.65 -1.96
N GLN A 119 4.58 3.51 -0.73
CA GLN A 119 4.50 2.25 0.04
C GLN A 119 4.02 2.53 1.47
N PRO A 120 2.90 1.92 1.91
CA PRO A 120 2.30 2.22 3.21
C PRO A 120 3.06 1.62 4.40
N VAL A 121 3.16 2.40 5.47
CA VAL A 121 3.65 1.96 6.79
C VAL A 121 2.56 1.19 7.55
N SER A 122 2.93 0.38 8.55
CA SER A 122 1.96 -0.33 9.39
C SER A 122 1.23 0.64 10.33
N PHE A 123 -0.05 0.39 10.59
CA PHE A 123 -0.87 1.14 11.54
C PHE A 123 -0.66 0.66 12.98
N ASP A 124 -0.59 1.59 13.92
CA ASP A 124 -0.28 1.37 15.34
C ASP A 124 -1.09 2.31 16.27
N LEU A 125 -0.72 2.37 17.55
CA LEU A 125 -1.35 3.27 18.53
C LEU A 125 -1.07 4.76 18.29
N GLU A 126 0.07 5.14 17.69
CA GLU A 126 0.37 6.54 17.32
C GLU A 126 -0.47 6.99 16.11
N SER A 127 -0.71 6.06 15.18
CA SER A 127 -1.57 6.25 14.00
C SER A 127 -2.98 6.71 14.37
N LEU A 128 -3.55 6.25 15.48
CA LEU A 128 -4.83 6.75 16.00
C LEU A 128 -4.78 8.25 16.32
N GLN A 129 -3.68 8.73 16.91
CA GLN A 129 -3.47 10.14 17.21
C GLN A 129 -3.29 10.97 15.93
N LEU A 130 -2.65 10.39 14.91
CA LEU A 130 -2.50 11.02 13.59
C LEU A 130 -3.85 11.19 12.89
N LEU A 131 -4.75 10.20 12.93
CA LEU A 131 -6.13 10.34 12.44
C LEU A 131 -6.94 11.40 13.20
N GLU A 132 -6.69 11.56 14.51
CA GLU A 132 -7.30 12.63 15.29
C GLU A 132 -6.70 14.01 15.00
N GLN A 133 -5.46 14.11 14.48
CA GLN A 133 -4.78 15.37 14.17
C GLN A 133 -4.99 15.88 12.73
N GLU A 134 -5.01 14.99 11.74
CA GLU A 134 -5.06 15.32 10.30
C GLU A 134 -6.30 14.75 9.60
N ASP A 135 -6.64 15.26 8.41
CA ASP A 135 -7.72 14.69 7.60
C ASP A 135 -7.20 13.51 6.78
N PHE A 136 -7.78 12.34 7.02
CA PHE A 136 -7.52 11.10 6.30
C PHE A 136 -8.79 10.59 5.65
N TRP A 137 -8.62 9.82 4.58
CA TRP A 137 -9.62 8.94 4.02
C TRP A 137 -9.32 7.48 4.40
N VAL A 138 -10.32 6.62 4.32
CA VAL A 138 -10.23 5.18 4.59
C VAL A 138 -10.95 4.38 3.52
N CYS A 139 -10.34 3.28 3.11
CA CYS A 139 -10.96 2.26 2.28
C CYS A 139 -10.56 0.86 2.76
N GLU A 140 -11.25 -0.15 2.27
CA GLU A 140 -10.87 -1.55 2.47
C GLU A 140 -9.47 -1.82 1.84
N LYS A 141 -8.66 -2.70 2.43
CA LYS A 141 -7.43 -3.19 1.80
C LYS A 141 -7.74 -4.46 1.01
N SER A 142 -7.69 -4.37 -0.32
CA SER A 142 -7.94 -5.52 -1.18
C SER A 142 -6.75 -6.49 -1.11
N ASP A 143 -7.04 -7.76 -1.31
CA ASP A 143 -6.02 -8.77 -1.60
C ASP A 143 -5.89 -8.92 -3.13
N GLY A 144 -4.69 -8.70 -3.65
CA GLY A 144 -4.49 -8.40 -5.07
C GLY A 144 -3.07 -7.99 -5.44
N VAL A 145 -2.88 -7.57 -6.69
CA VAL A 145 -1.59 -7.16 -7.26
C VAL A 145 -1.60 -5.67 -7.61
N ARG A 146 -0.98 -4.86 -6.76
CA ARG A 146 -0.80 -3.41 -7.02
C ARG A 146 0.04 -3.15 -8.26
N VAL A 147 -0.50 -2.32 -9.14
CA VAL A 147 0.12 -1.87 -10.39
C VAL A 147 -0.05 -0.37 -10.57
N LEU A 148 0.98 0.27 -11.12
CA LEU A 148 0.80 1.56 -11.77
C LEU A 148 0.29 1.32 -13.20
N VAL A 149 -0.60 2.18 -13.66
CA VAL A 149 -1.09 2.20 -15.04
C VAL A 149 -0.38 3.32 -15.78
N LEU A 150 0.33 3.03 -16.86
CA LEU A 150 0.89 4.02 -17.77
C LEU A 150 0.09 4.02 -19.08
N ILE A 151 -0.54 5.14 -19.39
CA ILE A 151 -1.30 5.36 -20.63
C ILE A 151 -0.51 6.32 -21.50
N VAL A 152 -0.23 5.93 -22.75
CA VAL A 152 0.55 6.73 -23.72
C VAL A 152 -0.07 6.70 -25.11
N ALA A 153 0.00 7.82 -25.83
CA ALA A 153 -0.34 7.87 -27.25
C ALA A 153 0.91 7.62 -28.13
N THR A 154 0.76 6.78 -29.14
CA THR A 154 1.79 6.45 -30.14
C THR A 154 1.29 6.78 -31.55
N GLY A 155 2.15 6.63 -32.55
CA GLY A 155 1.76 6.72 -33.97
C GLY A 155 0.74 5.67 -34.43
N PHE A 156 0.43 4.66 -33.60
CA PHE A 156 -0.55 3.60 -33.88
C PHE A 156 -1.82 3.71 -33.03
N GLY A 157 -1.92 4.71 -32.14
CA GLY A 157 -3.03 4.88 -31.19
C GLY A 157 -2.57 4.87 -29.73
N GLN A 158 -3.53 4.78 -28.80
CA GLN A 158 -3.26 4.68 -27.37
C GLN A 158 -2.78 3.26 -27.02
N GLU A 159 -1.70 3.16 -26.25
CA GLU A 159 -1.27 1.94 -25.58
C GLU A 159 -1.43 2.08 -24.06
N VAL A 160 -1.77 0.99 -23.39
CA VAL A 160 -1.91 0.91 -21.93
C VAL A 160 -0.94 -0.13 -21.38
N TYR A 161 -0.22 0.23 -20.31
CA TYR A 161 0.72 -0.66 -19.64
C TYR A 161 0.40 -0.76 -18.14
N LEU A 162 0.57 -1.95 -17.60
CA LEU A 162 0.59 -2.21 -16.15
C LEU A 162 2.02 -2.48 -15.69
N ILE A 163 2.43 -1.85 -14.60
CA ILE A 163 3.78 -1.96 -14.01
C ILE A 163 3.66 -2.30 -12.53
N ASP A 164 4.22 -3.42 -12.08
CA ASP A 164 4.24 -3.79 -10.66
C ASP A 164 5.44 -3.25 -9.89
N ARG A 165 5.48 -3.57 -8.60
CA ARG A 165 6.56 -3.19 -7.66
C ARG A 165 7.92 -3.85 -7.96
N LYS A 166 8.00 -4.77 -8.94
CA LYS A 166 9.22 -5.42 -9.44
C LYS A 166 9.67 -4.85 -10.79
N ASP A 167 9.04 -3.77 -11.27
CA ASP A 167 9.20 -3.19 -12.61
C ASP A 167 8.85 -4.17 -13.76
N ALA A 168 7.96 -5.14 -13.54
CA ALA A 168 7.45 -6.02 -14.58
C ALA A 168 6.35 -5.32 -15.38
N ILE A 169 6.64 -5.00 -16.64
CA ILE A 169 5.75 -4.21 -17.53
C ILE A 169 4.95 -5.14 -18.43
N HIS A 170 3.62 -4.99 -18.44
CA HIS A 170 2.69 -5.76 -19.29
C HIS A 170 1.83 -4.83 -20.14
N GLN A 171 1.73 -5.11 -21.45
CA GLN A 171 0.92 -4.33 -22.39
C GLN A 171 -0.51 -4.88 -22.44
N CYS A 172 -1.49 -4.01 -22.19
CA CYS A 172 -2.91 -4.32 -22.24
C CYS A 172 -3.52 -3.87 -23.58
N TYR A 173 -4.19 -4.81 -24.26
CA TYR A 173 -4.94 -4.56 -25.51
C TYR A 173 -6.44 -4.43 -25.24
N TRP A 174 -7.20 -4.01 -26.27
CA TRP A 174 -8.68 -3.82 -26.25
C TRP A 174 -9.22 -2.79 -25.25
N LEU A 175 -8.37 -2.20 -24.43
CA LEU A 175 -8.70 -1.17 -23.45
C LEU A 175 -8.43 0.23 -24.03
N THR A 176 -9.27 1.21 -23.69
CA THR A 176 -9.07 2.61 -24.13
C THR A 176 -9.63 3.56 -23.07
N PHE A 177 -8.90 4.65 -22.85
CA PHE A 177 -9.22 5.74 -21.93
C PHE A 177 -9.44 7.04 -22.72
N PRO A 178 -10.69 7.38 -23.08
CA PRO A 178 -11.02 8.63 -23.74
C PRO A 178 -10.84 9.81 -22.80
N HIS A 179 -10.46 10.95 -23.36
CA HIS A 179 -10.33 12.23 -22.66
C HIS A 179 -11.74 12.82 -22.37
N GLN A 180 -11.87 13.63 -21.31
CA GLN A 180 -13.19 14.15 -20.91
C GLN A 180 -13.86 15.09 -21.93
N ASP A 181 -13.09 15.63 -22.88
CA ASP A 181 -13.57 16.60 -23.86
C ASP A 181 -14.36 15.95 -25.03
N GLY A 182 -14.15 14.67 -25.31
CA GLY A 182 -14.88 13.93 -26.37
C GLY A 182 -14.30 12.54 -26.65
N PRO A 183 -15.12 11.55 -27.08
CA PRO A 183 -14.68 10.18 -27.37
C PRO A 183 -13.73 10.06 -28.58
N GLU A 184 -13.60 11.12 -29.38
CA GLU A 184 -12.61 11.26 -30.45
C GLU A 184 -11.20 11.61 -29.93
N PHE A 185 -11.09 12.00 -28.65
CA PHE A 185 -9.84 12.30 -27.96
C PHE A 185 -9.51 11.20 -26.94
N ASN A 186 -8.24 10.83 -26.85
CA ASN A 186 -7.73 9.82 -25.93
C ASN A 186 -6.64 10.40 -25.03
N HIS A 187 -6.61 9.99 -23.77
CA HIS A 187 -5.54 10.37 -22.84
C HIS A 187 -4.15 9.92 -23.35
N SER A 188 -3.13 10.69 -22.99
CA SER A 188 -1.72 10.31 -23.15
C SER A 188 -0.97 10.63 -21.85
N ASN A 189 0.29 10.21 -21.72
CA ASN A 189 1.20 10.56 -20.61
C ASN A 189 0.52 10.62 -19.22
N THR A 190 -0.31 9.62 -18.93
CA THR A 190 -1.20 9.58 -17.77
C THR A 190 -0.83 8.38 -16.91
N VAL A 191 -0.72 8.61 -15.60
CA VAL A 191 -0.22 7.62 -14.62
C VAL A 191 -1.21 7.45 -13.48
N LEU A 192 -1.82 6.27 -13.39
CA LEU A 192 -2.77 5.89 -12.33
C LEU A 192 -2.10 4.93 -11.33
N ASP A 193 -2.65 4.84 -10.12
CA ASP A 193 -2.27 3.85 -9.10
C ASP A 193 -3.50 3.03 -8.70
N GLY A 194 -3.37 1.71 -8.67
CA GLY A 194 -4.49 0.79 -8.47
C GLY A 194 -4.10 -0.63 -8.09
N GLU A 195 -5.07 -1.39 -7.58
CA GLU A 195 -4.93 -2.81 -7.26
C GLU A 195 -5.64 -3.65 -8.33
N PHE A 196 -4.96 -4.63 -8.92
CA PHE A 196 -5.60 -5.64 -9.77
C PHE A 196 -6.14 -6.78 -8.90
N VAL A 197 -7.43 -7.11 -9.04
CA VAL A 197 -8.13 -8.11 -8.24
C VAL A 197 -8.99 -9.01 -9.14
N ILE A 198 -9.35 -10.19 -8.63
CA ILE A 198 -10.39 -11.04 -9.23
C ILE A 198 -11.62 -10.99 -8.32
N ASP A 199 -12.70 -10.38 -8.80
CA ASP A 199 -14.02 -10.55 -8.20
C ASP A 199 -14.55 -11.95 -8.54
N VAL A 200 -15.30 -12.58 -7.64
CA VAL A 200 -16.09 -13.79 -7.92
C VAL A 200 -17.57 -13.48 -7.76
N ASP A 201 -18.37 -13.66 -8.81
CA ASP A 201 -19.83 -13.54 -8.69
C ASP A 201 -20.39 -14.67 -7.81
N PRO A 202 -21.15 -14.34 -6.74
CA PRO A 202 -21.54 -15.32 -5.71
C PRO A 202 -22.70 -16.24 -6.15
N ASN A 203 -23.29 -16.02 -7.32
CA ASN A 203 -24.42 -16.80 -7.85
C ASN A 203 -23.97 -17.82 -8.91
N THR A 204 -22.91 -17.49 -9.65
CA THR A 204 -22.42 -18.23 -10.81
C THR A 204 -21.01 -18.79 -10.65
N GLY A 205 -20.23 -18.27 -9.69
CA GLY A 205 -18.80 -18.56 -9.55
C GLY A 205 -17.94 -17.92 -10.65
N GLN A 206 -18.48 -17.01 -11.47
CA GLN A 206 -17.72 -16.37 -12.53
C GLN A 206 -16.63 -15.46 -11.96
N HIS A 207 -15.39 -15.68 -12.39
CA HIS A 207 -14.28 -14.77 -12.14
C HIS A 207 -14.38 -13.53 -13.03
N ILE A 208 -14.30 -12.34 -12.42
CA ILE A 208 -14.43 -11.03 -13.08
C ILE A 208 -13.16 -10.21 -12.76
N PRO A 209 -12.20 -10.11 -13.68
CA PRO A 209 -10.99 -9.32 -13.47
C PRO A 209 -11.32 -7.82 -13.34
N ARG A 210 -10.83 -7.17 -12.29
CA ARG A 210 -11.01 -5.73 -12.04
C ARG A 210 -9.71 -5.01 -11.75
N LEU A 211 -9.62 -3.77 -12.20
CA LEU A 211 -8.58 -2.83 -11.78
C LEU A 211 -9.20 -1.73 -10.91
N LEU A 212 -8.89 -1.76 -9.62
CA LEU A 212 -9.38 -0.83 -8.61
C LEU A 212 -8.45 0.39 -8.52
N VAL A 213 -8.68 1.41 -9.35
CA VAL A 213 -7.87 2.64 -9.35
C VAL A 213 -8.22 3.55 -8.16
N PHE A 214 -7.22 4.00 -7.41
CA PHE A 214 -7.40 4.78 -6.18
C PHE A 214 -6.59 6.08 -6.12
N ASP A 215 -5.58 6.29 -6.96
CA ASP A 215 -4.89 7.59 -7.08
C ASP A 215 -4.49 7.90 -8.54
N LEU A 216 -4.13 9.17 -8.79
CA LEU A 216 -3.74 9.72 -10.09
C LEU A 216 -2.49 10.58 -9.90
N LEU A 217 -1.36 10.13 -10.43
CA LEU A 217 -0.05 10.77 -10.27
C LEU A 217 0.17 11.83 -11.35
N VAL A 218 -0.19 11.51 -12.60
CA VAL A 218 0.01 12.36 -13.78
C VAL A 218 -1.22 12.27 -14.68
N LEU A 219 -1.65 13.40 -15.24
CA LEU A 219 -2.75 13.48 -16.21
C LEU A 219 -2.32 14.31 -17.42
N ASP A 220 -2.29 13.69 -18.59
CA ASP A 220 -1.93 14.33 -19.87
C ASP A 220 -0.62 15.14 -19.82
N SER A 221 0.39 14.57 -19.17
CA SER A 221 1.70 15.17 -18.84
C SER A 221 1.69 16.23 -17.71
N GLU A 222 0.55 16.65 -17.15
CA GLU A 222 0.53 17.42 -15.90
C GLU A 222 0.82 16.47 -14.72
N ASN A 223 2.01 16.55 -14.13
CA ASN A 223 2.28 15.89 -12.86
C ASN A 223 1.44 16.57 -11.76
N ILE A 224 0.63 15.77 -11.06
CA ILE A 224 -0.27 16.23 -10.01
C ILE A 224 0.02 15.64 -8.63
N MET A 225 1.14 14.92 -8.46
CA MET A 225 1.55 14.28 -7.21
C MET A 225 1.66 15.30 -6.06
N SER A 226 2.07 16.54 -6.36
CA SER A 226 2.15 17.65 -5.40
C SER A 226 0.80 18.20 -4.93
N LYS A 227 -0.33 17.80 -5.53
CA LYS A 227 -1.68 18.23 -5.13
C LYS A 227 -2.25 17.27 -4.07
N PRO A 228 -3.10 17.74 -3.13
CA PRO A 228 -3.82 16.90 -2.18
C PRO A 228 -4.59 15.74 -2.81
N LEU A 229 -4.75 14.62 -2.10
CA LEU A 229 -5.48 13.44 -2.56
C LEU A 229 -6.88 13.78 -3.07
N GLN A 230 -7.63 14.69 -2.41
CA GLN A 230 -8.99 15.01 -2.88
C GLN A 230 -9.01 15.68 -4.27
N LYS A 231 -7.89 16.32 -4.68
CA LYS A 231 -7.73 16.86 -6.04
C LYS A 231 -7.24 15.82 -7.04
N ARG A 232 -6.39 14.88 -6.63
CA ARG A 232 -5.92 13.76 -7.47
C ARG A 232 -7.07 12.80 -7.77
N TYR A 233 -7.72 12.28 -6.72
CA TYR A 233 -8.89 11.41 -6.80
C TYR A 233 -10.10 12.07 -7.48
N GLY A 234 -10.35 13.36 -7.23
CA GLY A 234 -11.42 14.10 -7.92
C GLY A 234 -11.20 14.17 -9.44
N ARG A 235 -9.95 14.34 -9.90
CA ARG A 235 -9.60 14.25 -11.33
C ARG A 235 -9.66 12.82 -11.86
N LEU A 236 -9.19 11.82 -11.09
CA LEU A 236 -9.29 10.39 -11.45
C LEU A 236 -10.75 10.00 -11.78
N GLN A 237 -11.69 10.39 -10.90
CA GLN A 237 -13.11 10.17 -11.13
C GLN A 237 -13.63 10.94 -12.34
N ALA A 238 -13.51 12.27 -12.33
CA ALA A 238 -14.19 13.13 -13.29
C ALA A 238 -13.64 13.03 -14.72
N TYR A 239 -12.32 12.82 -14.87
CA TYR A 239 -11.63 12.93 -16.15
C TYR A 239 -11.18 11.58 -16.72
N VAL A 240 -10.83 10.59 -15.90
CA VAL A 240 -10.41 9.27 -16.41
C VAL A 240 -11.56 8.25 -16.34
N VAL A 241 -12.13 8.04 -15.15
CA VAL A 241 -13.04 6.91 -14.92
C VAL A 241 -14.46 7.15 -15.44
N GLU A 242 -15.02 8.36 -15.32
CA GLU A 242 -16.35 8.63 -15.89
C GLU A 242 -16.36 8.67 -17.43
N PRO A 243 -15.35 9.23 -18.14
CA PRO A 243 -15.23 9.08 -19.60
C PRO A 243 -15.04 7.63 -20.04
N TYR A 244 -14.19 6.84 -19.37
CA TYR A 244 -14.10 5.39 -19.58
C TYR A 244 -15.47 4.71 -19.47
N LYS A 245 -16.20 4.91 -18.37
CA LYS A 245 -17.55 4.32 -18.16
C LYS A 245 -18.57 4.74 -19.22
N LYS A 246 -18.50 5.99 -19.73
CA LYS A 246 -19.37 6.45 -20.82
C LYS A 246 -19.07 5.70 -22.12
N TYR A 247 -17.79 5.51 -22.44
CA TYR A 247 -17.34 4.80 -23.64
C TYR A 247 -17.64 3.29 -23.59
N GLN A 248 -17.47 2.64 -22.44
CA GLN A 248 -17.85 1.23 -22.25
C GLN A 248 -19.32 0.96 -22.60
N ARG A 249 -20.23 1.90 -22.29
CA ARG A 249 -21.66 1.82 -22.66
C ARG A 249 -21.95 1.95 -24.16
N THR A 250 -20.95 2.29 -24.97
CA THR A 250 -21.06 2.38 -26.45
C THR A 250 -20.38 1.23 -27.18
N LEU A 251 -19.63 0.38 -26.47
CA LEU A 251 -18.90 -0.74 -27.08
C LEU A 251 -19.81 -1.95 -27.33
N PRO A 252 -19.58 -2.70 -28.44
CA PRO A 252 -20.20 -4.00 -28.65
C PRO A 252 -19.86 -5.01 -27.54
N PRO A 253 -20.78 -5.94 -27.17
CA PRO A 253 -20.53 -6.92 -26.12
C PRO A 253 -19.31 -7.83 -26.38
N ASP A 254 -19.00 -8.12 -27.64
CA ASP A 254 -17.82 -8.87 -28.06
C ASP A 254 -16.51 -8.09 -27.84
N VAL A 255 -16.52 -6.76 -27.99
CA VAL A 255 -15.36 -5.92 -27.65
C VAL A 255 -15.16 -5.84 -26.15
N ILE A 256 -16.26 -5.76 -25.37
CA ILE A 256 -16.21 -5.81 -23.90
C ILE A 256 -15.67 -7.17 -23.41
N ALA A 257 -16.12 -8.28 -24.00
CA ALA A 257 -15.67 -9.62 -23.65
C ALA A 257 -14.19 -9.92 -23.99
N ASN A 258 -13.54 -9.10 -24.82
CA ASN A 258 -12.11 -9.18 -25.11
C ASN A 258 -11.24 -8.24 -24.24
N GLN A 259 -11.84 -7.42 -23.37
CA GLN A 259 -11.05 -6.57 -22.46
C GLN A 259 -10.41 -7.38 -21.33
N PRO A 260 -9.18 -7.04 -20.91
CA PRO A 260 -8.45 -7.79 -19.88
C PRO A 260 -9.03 -7.61 -18.46
N PHE A 261 -9.78 -6.53 -18.21
CA PHE A 261 -10.42 -6.22 -16.92
C PHE A 261 -11.39 -5.04 -17.04
N GLU A 262 -12.33 -4.94 -16.08
CA GLU A 262 -13.12 -3.72 -15.86
C GLU A 262 -12.35 -2.71 -14.99
N VAL A 263 -12.33 -1.42 -15.37
CA VAL A 263 -11.74 -0.35 -14.54
C VAL A 263 -12.78 0.26 -13.60
N VAL A 264 -12.50 0.25 -12.30
CA VAL A 264 -13.39 0.76 -11.25
C VAL A 264 -12.62 1.74 -10.36
N CYS A 265 -13.20 2.92 -10.10
CA CYS A 265 -12.65 3.82 -9.09
C CYS A 265 -12.99 3.29 -7.70
N LYS A 266 -11.97 2.98 -6.90
CA LYS A 266 -12.11 2.41 -5.55
C LYS A 266 -12.80 3.42 -4.62
N LYS A 267 -13.84 2.98 -3.91
CA LYS A 267 -14.62 3.85 -3.01
C LYS A 267 -13.78 4.26 -1.80
N GLN A 268 -13.75 5.55 -1.52
CA GLN A 268 -13.11 6.15 -0.34
C GLN A 268 -14.19 6.69 0.62
N GLU A 269 -13.96 6.53 1.93
CA GLU A 269 -14.73 7.19 3.00
C GLU A 269 -13.84 8.17 3.76
N LEU A 270 -14.44 9.07 4.56
CA LEU A 270 -13.68 9.86 5.53
C LEU A 270 -13.19 8.96 6.68
N SER A 271 -12.04 9.25 7.29
CA SER A 271 -11.41 8.37 8.30
C SER A 271 -12.24 8.06 9.55
N TYR A 272 -13.33 8.79 9.82
CA TYR A 272 -14.31 8.43 10.86
C TYR A 272 -15.45 7.51 10.37
N GLY A 273 -15.40 7.05 9.12
CA GLY A 273 -16.35 6.14 8.49
C GLY A 273 -15.98 4.65 8.61
N ILE A 274 -14.95 4.32 9.41
CA ILE A 274 -14.42 2.96 9.63
C ILE A 274 -15.53 1.91 9.84
N GLU A 275 -16.49 2.21 10.72
CA GLU A 275 -17.61 1.31 11.05
C GLU A 275 -18.48 0.97 9.82
N ALA A 276 -18.66 1.91 8.89
CA ALA A 276 -19.35 1.68 7.63
C ALA A 276 -18.49 0.89 6.63
N VAL A 277 -17.16 1.01 6.67
CA VAL A 277 -16.31 0.13 5.86
C VAL A 277 -16.46 -1.33 6.31
N PHE A 278 -16.38 -1.60 7.61
CA PHE A 278 -16.56 -2.95 8.16
C PHE A 278 -17.96 -3.53 7.95
N ARG A 279 -19.03 -2.75 8.18
CA ARG A 279 -20.41 -3.29 8.11
C ARG A 279 -21.06 -3.15 6.74
N ASP A 280 -20.78 -2.08 6.00
CA ASP A 280 -21.44 -1.79 4.73
C ASP A 280 -20.60 -2.11 3.48
N HIS A 281 -19.27 -2.14 3.56
CA HIS A 281 -18.42 -2.39 2.39
C HIS A 281 -17.85 -3.81 2.37
N VAL A 282 -17.06 -4.21 3.36
CA VAL A 282 -16.33 -5.50 3.36
C VAL A 282 -17.26 -6.70 3.12
N PRO A 283 -18.45 -6.82 3.74
CA PRO A 283 -19.36 -7.96 3.50
C PRO A 283 -19.93 -8.00 2.07
N LYS A 284 -19.90 -6.88 1.34
CA LYS A 284 -20.39 -6.73 -0.04
C LYS A 284 -19.28 -6.83 -1.10
N LEU A 285 -18.02 -7.03 -0.70
CA LEU A 285 -16.92 -7.27 -1.64
C LEU A 285 -17.04 -8.66 -2.29
N LEU A 286 -16.49 -8.77 -3.50
CA LEU A 286 -16.43 -10.01 -4.29
C LEU A 286 -14.99 -10.52 -4.45
N HIS A 287 -13.99 -9.75 -4.00
CA HIS A 287 -12.57 -10.09 -3.91
C HIS A 287 -12.14 -10.21 -2.43
N GLY A 288 -10.95 -10.76 -2.19
CA GLY A 288 -10.36 -10.86 -0.85
C GLY A 288 -10.10 -9.49 -0.21
N ASN A 289 -10.22 -9.43 1.12
CA ASN A 289 -9.90 -8.27 1.94
C ASN A 289 -9.10 -8.72 3.17
N ASP A 290 -8.03 -8.00 3.49
CA ASP A 290 -7.10 -8.36 4.58
C ASP A 290 -6.80 -7.17 5.52
N GLY A 291 -7.71 -6.18 5.57
CA GLY A 291 -7.60 -5.01 6.44
C GLY A 291 -8.16 -3.72 5.83
N LEU A 292 -7.53 -2.59 6.17
CA LEU A 292 -7.90 -1.24 5.74
C LEU A 292 -6.67 -0.45 5.25
N ILE A 293 -6.87 0.47 4.31
CA ILE A 293 -5.89 1.50 3.96
C ILE A 293 -6.43 2.87 4.40
N PHE A 294 -5.63 3.60 5.17
CA PHE A 294 -5.84 5.02 5.47
C PHE A 294 -4.87 5.86 4.66
N THR A 295 -5.37 6.82 3.89
CA THR A 295 -4.55 7.73 3.07
C THR A 295 -4.82 9.17 3.50
N SER A 296 -3.78 9.96 3.78
CA SER A 296 -3.96 11.37 4.12
C SER A 296 -4.64 12.10 2.96
N ALA A 297 -5.73 12.80 3.28
CA ALA A 297 -6.52 13.51 2.29
C ALA A 297 -5.76 14.76 1.77
N GLU A 298 -4.87 15.31 2.59
CA GLU A 298 -4.18 16.59 2.35
C GLU A 298 -2.74 16.45 1.84
N ALA A 299 -2.09 15.31 2.09
CA ALA A 299 -0.69 15.09 1.70
C ALA A 299 -0.47 15.01 0.17
N PRO A 300 0.71 15.45 -0.33
CA PRO A 300 1.18 15.08 -1.65
C PRO A 300 1.43 13.55 -1.73
N TYR A 301 1.50 13.01 -2.93
CA TYR A 301 1.86 11.62 -3.18
C TYR A 301 3.38 11.46 -3.13
N THR A 302 3.89 10.62 -2.22
CA THR A 302 5.35 10.40 -2.05
C THR A 302 5.79 9.06 -2.67
N PRO A 303 6.72 9.05 -3.63
CA PRO A 303 7.35 7.81 -4.12
C PRO A 303 8.15 7.07 -3.03
N GLY A 304 8.02 5.75 -2.96
CA GLY A 304 8.62 4.94 -1.89
C GLY A 304 7.83 5.04 -0.58
N THR A 305 8.48 4.75 0.57
CA THR A 305 7.79 4.69 1.87
C THR A 305 7.14 6.03 2.24
N ASP A 306 5.82 6.02 2.42
CA ASP A 306 5.02 7.22 2.72
C ASP A 306 4.35 7.07 4.10
N PRO A 307 4.77 7.85 5.14
CA PRO A 307 4.16 7.81 6.47
C PRO A 307 2.75 8.45 6.52
N LYS A 308 2.26 8.99 5.40
CA LYS A 308 0.89 9.50 5.24
C LYS A 308 -0.04 8.48 4.55
N ILE A 309 0.44 7.25 4.33
CA ILE A 309 -0.39 6.10 3.93
C ILE A 309 -0.16 4.95 4.91
N LEU A 310 -1.21 4.55 5.61
CA LEU A 310 -1.17 3.57 6.69
C LEU A 310 -1.93 2.31 6.26
N LYS A 311 -1.32 1.14 6.38
CA LYS A 311 -2.00 -0.16 6.23
C LYS A 311 -2.35 -0.67 7.62
N TRP A 312 -3.64 -0.85 7.87
CA TRP A 312 -4.14 -1.49 9.07
C TRP A 312 -4.50 -2.94 8.76
N LYS A 313 -4.11 -3.85 9.66
CA LYS A 313 -4.60 -5.23 9.75
C LYS A 313 -5.05 -5.46 11.19
N PRO A 314 -6.08 -6.29 11.44
CA PRO A 314 -6.38 -6.76 12.79
C PRO A 314 -5.16 -7.58 13.29
N PRO A 315 -4.54 -7.19 14.42
CA PRO A 315 -3.34 -7.87 14.92
C PRO A 315 -3.57 -9.35 15.24
N SER A 316 -4.78 -9.68 15.70
CA SER A 316 -5.30 -11.04 15.89
C SER A 316 -5.31 -11.94 14.64
N GLU A 317 -5.11 -11.38 13.44
CA GLU A 317 -5.00 -12.16 12.18
C GLU A 317 -3.61 -12.09 11.53
N ASN A 318 -2.63 -11.44 12.16
CA ASN A 318 -1.27 -11.40 11.64
C ASN A 318 -0.59 -12.76 11.82
N SER A 319 -0.50 -13.53 10.74
CA SER A 319 0.18 -14.82 10.71
C SER A 319 1.68 -14.70 10.41
N ILE A 320 2.44 -15.73 10.80
CA ILE A 320 3.87 -15.87 10.52
C ILE A 320 4.13 -17.29 9.99
N ASP A 321 4.94 -17.42 8.94
CA ASP A 321 5.45 -18.73 8.51
C ASP A 321 6.72 -19.10 9.31
N PHE A 322 6.77 -20.27 9.94
CA PHE A 322 7.97 -20.84 10.58
C PHE A 322 8.23 -22.26 10.07
N VAL A 323 9.44 -22.79 10.24
CA VAL A 323 9.69 -24.24 10.08
C VAL A 323 9.33 -24.94 11.38
N LEU A 324 8.52 -26.00 11.33
CA LEU A 324 8.17 -26.83 12.47
C LEU A 324 9.24 -27.89 12.72
N GLN A 325 9.67 -28.03 13.98
CA GLN A 325 10.50 -29.14 14.46
C GLN A 325 9.85 -29.87 15.64
N LEU A 326 9.78 -31.19 15.57
CA LEU A 326 9.15 -32.07 16.57
C LEU A 326 10.16 -32.62 17.57
N LYS A 327 10.31 -31.93 18.71
CA LYS A 327 11.24 -32.36 19.76
C LYS A 327 10.57 -33.33 20.74
N PHE A 328 10.65 -34.62 20.41
CA PHE A 328 10.16 -35.70 21.26
C PHE A 328 10.89 -35.79 22.62
N PRO A 329 10.19 -36.13 23.72
CA PRO A 329 10.82 -36.35 25.01
C PRO A 329 11.65 -37.67 25.01
N PRO A 330 12.59 -37.85 25.95
CA PRO A 330 13.31 -39.11 26.09
C PRO A 330 12.41 -40.25 26.59
N LYS A 331 12.74 -41.49 26.22
CA LYS A 331 12.08 -42.69 26.75
C LYS A 331 12.35 -42.88 28.23
N ARG A 332 11.36 -43.46 28.94
CA ARG A 332 11.44 -43.76 30.38
C ARG A 332 12.48 -44.83 30.76
N ASP A 333 12.90 -45.65 29.81
CA ASP A 333 13.87 -46.73 29.98
C ASP A 333 15.25 -46.43 29.35
N ASN A 334 15.34 -45.45 28.45
CA ASN A 334 16.61 -44.97 27.90
C ASN A 334 16.57 -43.45 27.61
N GLU A 335 17.20 -42.65 28.47
CA GLU A 335 17.27 -41.19 28.36
C GLU A 335 17.97 -40.68 27.09
N ARG A 336 18.64 -41.55 26.32
CA ARG A 336 19.34 -41.20 25.08
C ARG A 336 18.53 -41.46 23.80
N GLU A 337 17.35 -42.06 23.92
CA GLU A 337 16.45 -42.33 22.79
C GLU A 337 15.16 -41.51 22.93
N PRO A 338 14.66 -40.87 21.86
CA PRO A 338 13.35 -40.22 21.88
C PRO A 338 12.20 -41.24 21.94
N ASP A 339 11.13 -40.87 22.64
CA ASP A 339 9.86 -41.57 22.63
C ASP A 339 8.95 -40.98 21.54
N PHE A 340 9.00 -41.60 20.35
CA PHE A 340 8.19 -41.21 19.19
C PHE A 340 6.67 -41.46 19.35
N TYR A 341 6.23 -42.12 20.44
CA TYR A 341 4.79 -42.32 20.71
C TYR A 341 4.22 -41.22 21.61
N ALA A 342 5.07 -40.60 22.43
CA ALA A 342 4.75 -39.44 23.26
C ALA A 342 4.50 -38.18 22.43
N LYS A 343 3.88 -37.18 23.05
CA LYS A 343 3.66 -35.85 22.46
C LYS A 343 4.97 -35.06 22.45
N PRO A 344 5.45 -34.56 21.29
CA PRO A 344 6.66 -33.73 21.22
C PRO A 344 6.38 -32.30 21.70
N VAL A 345 7.46 -31.55 21.92
CA VAL A 345 7.41 -30.08 21.90
C VAL A 345 7.45 -29.63 20.44
N PHE A 346 6.47 -28.83 20.03
CA PHE A 346 6.33 -28.31 18.66
C PHE A 346 7.09 -26.98 18.54
N MET A 347 8.36 -27.06 18.15
CA MET A 347 9.26 -25.91 18.05
C MET A 347 9.08 -25.15 16.73
N LEU A 348 9.03 -23.83 16.81
CA LEU A 348 8.97 -22.91 15.67
C LEU A 348 10.36 -22.35 15.39
N LEU A 349 10.85 -22.56 14.17
CA LEU A 349 12.17 -22.12 13.73
C LEU A 349 12.05 -20.98 12.70
N MET A 350 12.74 -19.88 12.98
CA MET A 350 12.81 -18.64 12.20
C MET A 350 14.00 -18.65 11.24
N ASN A 351 13.80 -18.19 10.01
CA ASN A 351 14.81 -18.18 8.97
C ASN A 351 15.83 -17.04 9.19
N HIS A 352 17.12 -17.37 9.32
CA HIS A 352 18.22 -16.41 9.42
C HIS A 352 19.05 -16.31 8.12
N GLY A 353 18.60 -16.90 7.02
CA GLY A 353 19.31 -16.91 5.74
C GLY A 353 20.49 -17.89 5.77
N HIS A 354 21.70 -17.40 5.46
CA HIS A 354 22.90 -18.24 5.42
C HIS A 354 23.28 -18.87 6.79
N GLU A 355 22.73 -18.38 7.89
CA GLU A 355 22.88 -18.98 9.23
C GLU A 355 21.93 -20.18 9.48
N GLY A 356 21.04 -20.50 8.54
CA GLY A 356 20.01 -21.55 8.66
C GLY A 356 18.74 -21.09 9.39
N SER A 357 17.97 -22.05 9.92
CA SER A 357 16.76 -21.80 10.70
C SER A 357 17.05 -21.94 12.20
N HIS A 358 16.77 -20.89 12.98
CA HIS A 358 17.07 -20.81 14.42
C HIS A 358 15.79 -20.92 15.24
N TYR A 359 15.86 -21.52 16.43
CA TYR A 359 14.69 -21.58 17.33
C TYR A 359 14.18 -20.17 17.67
N TYR A 360 12.86 -19.99 17.59
CA TYR A 360 12.18 -18.76 17.98
C TYR A 360 11.28 -18.98 19.20
N ASP A 361 10.31 -19.90 19.09
CA ASP A 361 9.28 -20.13 20.11
C ASP A 361 8.67 -21.55 19.97
N THR A 362 7.62 -21.87 20.72
CA THR A 362 6.84 -23.11 20.57
C THR A 362 5.37 -22.83 20.25
N MET A 363 4.74 -23.70 19.44
CA MET A 363 3.29 -23.68 19.24
C MET A 363 2.57 -24.70 20.12
N GLU A 364 1.33 -24.39 20.50
CA GLU A 364 0.46 -25.36 21.14
C GLU A 364 -0.33 -26.16 20.10
N VAL A 365 -0.34 -27.48 20.30
CA VAL A 365 -1.21 -28.43 19.60
C VAL A 365 -1.93 -29.20 20.69
N ASP A 366 -3.25 -29.36 20.60
CA ASP A 366 -4.03 -30.14 21.56
C ASP A 366 -3.81 -31.66 21.38
N ASP A 367 -4.34 -32.47 22.30
CA ASP A 367 -4.16 -33.92 22.26
C ASP A 367 -4.97 -34.61 21.15
N GLU A 368 -6.14 -34.09 20.77
CA GLU A 368 -6.95 -34.69 19.70
C GLU A 368 -6.30 -34.48 18.33
N THR A 369 -5.83 -33.26 18.06
CA THR A 369 -5.05 -32.89 16.87
C THR A 369 -3.77 -33.71 16.78
N TRP A 370 -3.03 -33.87 17.89
CA TRP A 370 -1.81 -34.70 17.89
C TRP A 370 -2.11 -36.19 17.62
N GLU A 371 -3.14 -36.75 18.24
CA GLU A 371 -3.54 -38.13 17.95
C GLU A 371 -4.10 -38.28 16.51
N ALA A 372 -4.71 -37.24 15.93
CA ALA A 372 -5.11 -37.22 14.53
C ALA A 372 -3.90 -37.21 13.58
N TRP A 373 -2.88 -36.42 13.89
CA TRP A 373 -1.60 -36.40 13.15
C TRP A 373 -0.89 -37.74 13.21
N LYS A 374 -0.79 -38.38 14.39
CA LYS A 374 -0.25 -39.75 14.49
C LYS A 374 -1.04 -40.78 13.67
N ARG A 375 -2.36 -40.60 13.52
CA ARG A 375 -3.21 -41.49 12.71
C ARG A 375 -3.08 -41.29 11.20
N SER A 376 -2.61 -40.13 10.71
CA SER A 376 -2.46 -39.88 9.27
C SER A 376 -1.27 -40.62 8.66
N GLY A 377 -0.18 -40.80 9.44
CA GLY A 377 1.10 -41.32 8.95
C GLY A 377 1.88 -40.32 8.08
N GLU A 378 1.47 -39.06 8.05
CA GLU A 378 2.10 -37.95 7.32
C GLU A 378 3.34 -37.44 8.06
N GLN A 379 4.35 -36.97 7.33
CA GLN A 379 5.49 -36.26 7.94
C GLN A 379 5.08 -34.81 8.26
N TYR A 380 5.24 -34.41 9.51
CA TYR A 380 5.02 -33.03 9.98
C TYR A 380 6.33 -32.30 10.38
N ASP A 381 7.40 -33.05 10.62
CA ASP A 381 8.73 -32.54 10.96
C ASP A 381 9.43 -31.92 9.73
N ASP A 382 10.18 -30.83 9.94
CA ASP A 382 10.84 -29.98 8.94
C ASP A 382 9.91 -29.31 7.89
N ARG A 383 8.58 -29.25 8.13
CA ARG A 383 7.62 -28.54 7.25
C ARG A 383 7.40 -27.09 7.67
N VAL A 384 7.09 -26.23 6.70
CA VAL A 384 6.67 -24.85 6.99
C VAL A 384 5.22 -24.84 7.48
N VAL A 385 4.99 -24.14 8.59
CA VAL A 385 3.68 -23.92 9.21
C VAL A 385 3.37 -22.42 9.25
N GLU A 386 2.15 -22.06 8.90
CA GLU A 386 1.60 -20.72 9.12
C GLU A 386 0.86 -20.73 10.46
N VAL A 387 1.32 -19.92 11.41
CA VAL A 387 0.76 -19.80 12.77
C VAL A 387 0.24 -18.40 13.04
N VAL A 388 -0.63 -18.26 14.03
CA VAL A 388 -1.14 -16.98 14.56
C VAL A 388 -1.00 -16.94 16.07
N TRP A 389 -0.83 -15.77 16.67
CA TRP A 389 -0.78 -15.60 18.12
C TRP A 389 -2.19 -15.59 18.73
N ASP A 390 -2.50 -16.61 19.52
CA ASP A 390 -3.70 -16.63 20.37
C ASP A 390 -3.41 -15.84 21.64
N ARG A 391 -3.92 -14.59 21.70
CA ARG A 391 -3.78 -13.73 22.88
C ARG A 391 -4.33 -14.39 24.15
N THR A 392 -5.39 -15.18 24.04
CA THR A 392 -6.12 -15.81 25.16
C THR A 392 -5.31 -16.87 25.87
N ARG A 393 -4.56 -17.65 25.09
CA ARG A 393 -3.72 -18.78 25.55
C ARG A 393 -2.26 -18.37 25.75
N GLU A 394 -1.90 -17.14 25.34
CA GLU A 394 -0.53 -16.64 25.23
C GLU A 394 0.38 -17.63 24.49
N THR A 395 -0.09 -18.12 23.33
CA THR A 395 0.61 -19.16 22.55
C THR A 395 0.42 -19.01 21.03
N TRP A 396 1.28 -19.67 20.26
CA TRP A 396 1.10 -19.81 18.82
C TRP A 396 0.14 -20.96 18.51
N ARG A 397 -0.89 -20.67 17.70
CA ARG A 397 -1.84 -21.65 17.18
C ARG A 397 -1.61 -21.85 15.67
N LEU A 398 -1.63 -23.10 15.21
CA LEU A 398 -1.57 -23.43 13.79
C LEU A 398 -2.78 -22.86 13.03
N LEU A 399 -2.53 -22.27 11.85
CA LEU A 399 -3.54 -22.03 10.82
C LEU A 399 -3.52 -23.12 9.75
N ARG A 400 -2.34 -23.43 9.19
CA ARG A 400 -2.16 -24.47 8.16
C ARG A 400 -0.68 -24.83 7.94
N PHE A 401 -0.44 -25.96 7.28
CA PHE A 401 0.84 -26.23 6.63
C PHE A 401 1.00 -25.39 5.35
N ARG A 402 2.25 -25.14 4.98
CA ARG A 402 2.67 -24.28 3.86
C ARG A 402 3.58 -25.03 2.92
N ASP A 403 3.03 -26.07 2.30
CA ASP A 403 3.74 -26.92 1.33
C ASP A 403 4.08 -26.17 0.02
N ASP A 404 3.67 -24.90 -0.11
CA ASP A 404 4.16 -23.92 -1.09
C ASP A 404 5.55 -23.34 -0.75
N LYS A 405 6.11 -23.65 0.42
CA LYS A 405 7.36 -23.07 0.96
C LYS A 405 8.32 -24.11 1.50
N PHE A 406 9.62 -23.84 1.29
CA PHE A 406 10.73 -24.60 1.87
C PHE A 406 11.37 -23.90 3.08
N GLU A 407 11.06 -22.62 3.29
CA GLU A 407 11.62 -21.80 4.37
C GLU A 407 10.52 -20.98 5.07
N GLY A 408 10.67 -20.79 6.38
CA GLY A 408 9.90 -19.81 7.14
C GLY A 408 10.27 -18.36 6.82
N ASN A 409 9.56 -17.41 7.43
CA ASN A 409 9.82 -15.98 7.28
C ASN A 409 11.21 -15.61 7.82
N TYR A 410 11.92 -14.78 7.06
CA TYR A 410 13.21 -14.25 7.44
C TYR A 410 13.12 -13.32 8.66
N LYS A 411 14.14 -13.33 9.53
CA LYS A 411 14.15 -12.66 10.85
C LYS A 411 13.60 -11.22 10.87
N THR A 412 13.92 -10.39 9.87
CA THR A 412 13.40 -9.00 9.82
C THR A 412 11.91 -8.89 9.46
N VAL A 413 11.35 -9.89 8.76
CA VAL A 413 9.90 -9.99 8.51
C VAL A 413 9.19 -10.40 9.80
N VAL A 414 9.69 -11.42 10.50
CA VAL A 414 9.15 -11.86 11.80
C VAL A 414 9.13 -10.70 12.79
N SER A 415 10.24 -10.00 13.01
CA SER A 415 10.28 -8.84 13.93
C SER A 415 9.32 -7.69 13.54
N SER A 416 8.98 -7.55 12.25
CA SER A 416 8.02 -6.56 11.76
C SER A 416 6.57 -6.98 12.03
N ILE A 417 6.27 -8.28 11.91
CA ILE A 417 4.95 -8.85 12.21
C ILE A 417 4.71 -8.88 13.73
N ILE A 418 5.69 -9.33 14.52
CA ILE A 418 5.64 -9.32 15.99
C ILE A 418 5.33 -7.92 16.54
N ARG A 419 6.05 -6.89 16.08
CA ARG A 419 5.74 -5.48 16.42
C ARG A 419 4.30 -5.07 16.07
N SER A 420 3.76 -5.63 14.98
CA SER A 420 2.39 -5.37 14.53
C SER A 420 1.34 -6.18 15.34
N ILE A 421 1.74 -7.23 16.06
CA ILE A 421 0.93 -7.98 17.05
C ILE A 421 0.96 -7.25 18.41
N GLU A 422 2.15 -6.80 18.83
CA GLU A 422 2.41 -6.10 20.10
C GLU A 422 1.81 -4.69 20.18
N HIS A 423 1.92 -3.88 19.12
CA HIS A 423 1.55 -2.46 19.12
C HIS A 423 0.42 -2.11 18.13
N GLY A 424 -0.11 -3.12 17.44
CA GLY A 424 -1.25 -2.96 16.55
C GLY A 424 -2.56 -2.72 17.31
N VAL A 425 -3.63 -2.41 16.57
CA VAL A 425 -4.92 -1.97 17.11
C VAL A 425 -6.01 -2.93 16.63
N GLU A 426 -6.72 -3.61 17.53
CA GLU A 426 -7.88 -4.45 17.14
C GLU A 426 -9.05 -3.61 16.61
N ALA A 427 -9.93 -4.22 15.82
CA ALA A 427 -10.98 -3.51 15.07
C ALA A 427 -11.95 -2.72 15.97
N GLU A 428 -12.26 -3.25 17.15
CA GLU A 428 -13.11 -2.65 18.18
C GLU A 428 -12.55 -1.31 18.66
N LEU A 429 -11.25 -1.25 18.95
CA LEU A 429 -10.58 -0.02 19.40
C LEU A 429 -10.51 1.01 18.28
N LEU A 430 -10.23 0.57 17.05
CA LEU A 430 -10.21 1.42 15.87
C LEU A 430 -11.59 2.06 15.60
N VAL A 431 -12.67 1.28 15.71
CA VAL A 431 -14.05 1.78 15.63
C VAL A 431 -14.40 2.71 16.80
N ALA A 432 -13.99 2.39 18.03
CA ALA A 432 -14.23 3.24 19.20
C ALA A 432 -13.58 4.64 19.06
N HIS A 433 -12.42 4.75 18.40
CA HIS A 433 -11.79 6.03 18.10
C HIS A 433 -12.52 6.86 17.02
N ALA A 434 -13.37 6.27 16.18
CA ALA A 434 -14.06 6.99 15.09
C ALA A 434 -14.85 8.21 15.59
N GLY A 435 -15.44 8.13 16.79
CA GLY A 435 -16.13 9.26 17.43
C GLY A 435 -15.21 10.44 17.78
N ARG A 436 -13.97 10.17 18.23
CA ARG A 436 -12.95 11.20 18.50
C ARG A 436 -12.45 11.82 17.19
N ILE A 437 -12.10 10.99 16.20
CA ILE A 437 -11.68 11.42 14.86
C ILE A 437 -12.74 12.34 14.24
N LYS A 438 -14.02 11.97 14.29
CA LYS A 438 -15.16 12.78 13.79
C LYS A 438 -15.29 14.14 14.48
N LYS A 439 -15.06 14.20 15.79
CA LYS A 439 -15.09 15.44 16.57
C LYS A 439 -13.93 16.37 16.20
N ALA A 440 -12.72 15.82 16.09
CA ALA A 440 -11.52 16.58 15.72
C ALA A 440 -11.58 17.09 14.26
N TRP A 441 -12.01 16.25 13.33
CA TRP A 441 -12.25 16.63 11.92
C TRP A 441 -13.23 17.81 11.82
N LYS A 442 -14.40 17.73 12.47
CA LYS A 442 -15.38 18.83 12.50
C LYS A 442 -14.78 20.11 13.10
N ALA A 443 -13.94 20.01 14.12
CA ALA A 443 -13.26 21.16 14.71
C ALA A 443 -12.22 21.79 13.75
N ARG A 444 -11.53 21.00 12.91
CA ARG A 444 -10.66 21.53 11.85
C ARG A 444 -11.45 22.23 10.75
N GLN A 445 -12.53 21.64 10.27
CA GLN A 445 -13.37 22.23 9.22
C GLN A 445 -13.98 23.57 9.67
N ALA A 446 -14.57 23.63 10.87
CA ALA A 446 -15.10 24.89 11.43
C ALA A 446 -14.03 25.98 11.60
N ARG A 447 -12.77 25.62 11.89
CA ARG A 447 -11.64 26.57 11.93
C ARG A 447 -11.26 27.09 10.53
N ARG A 448 -11.32 26.24 9.50
CA ARG A 448 -11.05 26.62 8.10
C ARG A 448 -12.12 27.58 7.58
N GLU A 449 -13.39 27.26 7.82
CA GLU A 449 -14.54 28.09 7.47
C GLU A 449 -14.53 29.43 8.22
N GLY A 450 -14.38 29.41 9.55
CA GLY A 450 -14.34 30.62 10.38
C GLY A 450 -13.13 31.51 10.12
N GLY A 451 -11.96 30.92 9.83
CA GLY A 451 -10.75 31.66 9.47
C GLY A 451 -10.89 32.43 8.15
N GLY A 452 -11.62 31.88 7.17
CA GLY A 452 -11.87 32.54 5.88
C GLY A 452 -12.67 33.84 5.99
N ALA A 453 -13.48 34.02 7.04
CA ALA A 453 -14.29 35.22 7.24
C ALA A 453 -13.53 36.38 7.93
N GLY A 454 -12.39 36.11 8.58
CA GLY A 454 -11.70 37.09 9.44
C GLY A 454 -10.77 38.08 8.72
N ALA A 455 -10.31 37.76 7.50
CA ALA A 455 -9.23 38.50 6.83
C ALA A 455 -9.69 39.76 6.04
N GLY A 456 -10.97 40.14 6.11
CA GLY A 456 -11.56 41.17 5.25
C GLY A 456 -11.96 42.50 5.91
N ALA A 457 -11.93 42.61 7.24
CA ALA A 457 -12.43 43.80 7.95
C ALA A 457 -11.61 44.11 9.21
N GLY A 458 -10.62 45.00 9.10
CA GLY A 458 -9.67 45.27 10.19
C GLY A 458 -8.92 46.61 10.11
N ALA A 459 -9.43 47.60 9.39
CA ALA A 459 -8.78 48.91 9.24
C ALA A 459 -9.80 50.07 9.24
N GLY A 460 -10.20 50.54 10.43
CA GLY A 460 -11.07 51.69 10.57
C GLY A 460 -11.68 51.86 11.97
N GLY A 461 -11.23 52.89 12.69
CA GLY A 461 -11.73 53.26 14.03
C GLY A 461 -10.93 52.64 15.19
N GLY A 462 -10.55 53.37 16.23
CA GLY A 462 -10.78 54.80 16.46
C GLY A 462 -10.87 55.16 17.94
N LEU A 463 -9.76 55.09 18.67
CA LEU A 463 -9.73 55.47 20.09
C LEU A 463 -9.61 57.00 20.23
N ALA A 464 -10.53 57.61 20.98
CA ALA A 464 -10.56 59.04 21.23
C ALA A 464 -10.33 59.35 22.73
N GLN A 465 -9.30 60.13 23.04
CA GLN A 465 -9.10 60.79 24.34
C GLN A 465 -8.36 62.13 24.16
N GLY A 466 -8.70 63.12 24.99
CA GLY A 466 -7.83 64.28 25.29
C GLY A 466 -7.87 65.47 24.33
N LEU A 467 -8.66 66.50 24.68
CA LEU A 467 -8.37 67.90 24.33
C LEU A 467 -7.50 68.52 25.44
N PRO A 468 -6.59 69.44 25.10
CA PRO A 468 -6.88 70.87 25.30
C PRO A 468 -6.50 71.76 24.09
N PRO A 469 -6.93 73.04 24.05
CA PRO A 469 -7.00 73.83 22.81
C PRO A 469 -5.86 74.86 22.59
N GLY A 470 -5.69 75.31 21.35
CA GLY A 470 -4.78 76.41 20.99
C GLY A 470 -5.01 76.99 19.58
N HIS A 471 -5.07 78.32 19.50
CA HIS A 471 -5.31 79.20 18.35
C HIS A 471 -4.58 78.88 17.02
N GLY A 472 -5.22 79.22 15.89
CA GLY A 472 -4.55 79.36 14.58
C GLY A 472 -5.48 79.88 13.47
N GLN A 473 -5.17 81.05 12.88
CA GLN A 473 -5.81 81.56 11.66
C GLN A 473 -5.02 81.10 10.42
N GLY A 474 -5.69 80.88 9.28
CA GLY A 474 -5.00 80.57 8.03
C GLY A 474 -5.91 80.60 6.80
N GLN A 475 -5.78 81.62 5.96
CA GLN A 475 -6.35 81.65 4.60
C GLN A 475 -5.35 81.03 3.61
N GLY A 476 -5.83 80.48 2.48
CA GLY A 476 -4.93 79.95 1.45
C GLY A 476 -5.65 79.48 0.18
N GLN A 477 -5.79 80.37 -0.81
CA GLN A 477 -6.07 79.98 -2.21
C GLN A 477 -4.74 79.66 -2.92
N GLY A 478 -4.76 78.78 -3.93
CA GLY A 478 -3.58 78.51 -4.76
C GLY A 478 -3.87 77.64 -5.99
N HIS A 479 -3.72 78.21 -7.19
CA HIS A 479 -3.78 77.49 -8.46
C HIS A 479 -2.40 76.94 -8.86
N GLY A 480 -2.37 75.88 -9.70
CA GLY A 480 -1.16 75.40 -10.37
C GLY A 480 -1.49 74.53 -11.59
N TYR A 481 -0.76 74.69 -12.71
CA TYR A 481 -0.98 74.02 -13.99
C TYR A 481 0.20 73.09 -14.36
N GLY A 482 -0.03 72.09 -15.22
CA GLY A 482 0.99 71.26 -15.89
C GLY A 482 0.45 69.87 -16.27
N GLN A 483 -0.18 69.70 -17.44
CA GLN A 483 0.43 69.39 -18.75
C GLN A 483 1.11 68.00 -18.87
N GLY A 484 0.62 67.19 -19.82
CA GLY A 484 1.17 65.90 -20.25
C GLY A 484 0.16 65.17 -21.14
N ALA A 485 0.54 64.75 -22.36
CA ALA A 485 -0.39 64.28 -23.41
C ALA A 485 -0.02 62.90 -24.01
N ALA A 486 -0.95 62.33 -24.77
CA ALA A 486 -0.87 61.10 -25.59
C ALA A 486 -1.59 61.35 -26.95
N PRO A 487 -1.69 60.42 -27.94
CA PRO A 487 -1.05 59.10 -28.18
C PRO A 487 -0.05 59.25 -29.39
N PRO A 488 0.07 58.47 -30.51
CA PRO A 488 -0.36 57.10 -30.93
C PRO A 488 0.78 56.18 -31.48
N PRO A 489 0.50 54.90 -31.89
CA PRO A 489 1.53 53.94 -32.34
C PRO A 489 1.62 53.72 -33.88
N PRO A 490 2.70 53.07 -34.37
CA PRO A 490 2.75 52.34 -35.64
C PRO A 490 3.42 50.93 -35.53
N VAL A 491 3.65 50.11 -36.58
CA VAL A 491 2.83 49.53 -37.67
C VAL A 491 3.66 48.34 -38.29
N HIS A 492 3.05 47.48 -39.11
CA HIS A 492 3.67 46.36 -39.83
C HIS A 492 5.00 46.65 -40.59
N GLY A 493 5.80 45.61 -40.80
CA GLY A 493 6.83 45.52 -41.84
C GLY A 493 6.79 44.14 -42.52
N ALA A 494 7.14 44.05 -43.81
CA ALA A 494 7.06 42.81 -44.61
C ALA A 494 8.20 42.68 -45.64
N GLY A 495 8.56 41.44 -45.96
CA GLY A 495 9.55 41.05 -46.99
C GLY A 495 10.28 39.74 -46.63
N GLY A 496 10.79 38.94 -47.58
CA GLY A 496 10.62 39.04 -49.03
C GLY A 496 11.72 38.30 -49.83
N TYR A 497 11.32 37.33 -50.66
CA TYR A 497 12.12 36.62 -51.68
C TYR A 497 13.28 35.71 -51.21
N GLY A 498 13.51 34.61 -51.95
CA GLY A 498 14.63 33.69 -51.69
C GLY A 498 14.47 32.22 -52.16
N GLY A 499 13.76 31.94 -53.26
CA GLY A 499 13.58 30.55 -53.74
C GLY A 499 14.56 30.15 -54.86
N GLY A 500 15.05 28.90 -54.84
CA GLY A 500 15.90 28.38 -55.93
C GLY A 500 16.28 26.89 -55.82
N GLY A 501 15.69 26.05 -56.69
CA GLY A 501 16.10 24.65 -56.95
C GLY A 501 15.69 23.60 -55.89
N GLY A 502 15.43 22.33 -56.27
CA GLY A 502 15.28 21.80 -57.63
C GLY A 502 15.29 20.26 -57.68
N GLY A 503 14.23 19.65 -58.24
CA GLY A 503 14.11 18.20 -58.46
C GLY A 503 13.70 17.36 -57.23
N GLY A 504 13.07 16.19 -57.39
CA GLY A 504 12.50 15.65 -58.62
C GLY A 504 12.12 14.15 -58.56
N GLY A 505 10.83 13.84 -58.75
CA GLY A 505 10.32 12.49 -59.05
C GLY A 505 10.19 11.52 -57.86
N GLY A 506 9.41 10.45 -58.04
CA GLY A 506 9.33 9.32 -57.09
C GLY A 506 7.93 8.88 -56.67
N LEU A 507 7.14 8.30 -57.59
CA LEU A 507 6.04 7.41 -57.17
C LEU A 507 6.64 6.03 -56.82
N LEU A 508 6.24 5.43 -55.69
CA LEU A 508 5.48 4.17 -55.67
C LEU A 508 5.30 3.57 -54.27
N ARG A 509 4.21 2.82 -54.16
CA ARG A 509 3.84 1.86 -53.11
C ARG A 509 5.03 1.02 -52.60
N ARG A 510 5.09 0.84 -51.27
CA ARG A 510 4.55 -0.38 -50.66
C ARG A 510 3.90 -0.06 -49.32
#